data_AF-A0A4Y9SHL2-F1
#
_entry.id   AF-A0A4Y9SHL2-F1
#
_cell.length_a   1.000
_cell.length_b   1.000
_cell.length_c   1.000
_cell.angle_alpha   90.00
_cell.angle_beta   90.00
_cell.angle_gamma   90.00
#
_symmetry.space_group_name_H-M   'P 1'
#
loop_
_entity.id
_entity.type
_entity.pdbx_description
1 polymer ?
#
loop_
_entity_poly.entity_id
_entity_poly.type
_entity_poly.pdbx_seq_one_letter_code
_entity_poly.pdbx_strand_id
1 'polypeptide(L)'
;MNPALNVHAALAGKRVLITGSTGFLAKVVLEKLIRSVPDIGGIVLLLRAGAHGADARSRFEREIATSSIFDRLRAERPALLAAFFADKIECVTGEVTEPGFGMTISDFNRLARRVDLVINAAASVNFREALDEALAINAVSVRNITELARAAGAPLIQVSTCYVNGYHRGAMHERNVHPARATLPRHEAGHYDLYGLLRHLQHRIAAVRAETGEPQQLARRLTELGIAEANYHGWNDTYTFTKWMGEQLAMSGMRGRALTIVRPAIIESTLQEPAPGWIEGVKVADAIILAYARGKTSFFPARPAEVVDIVPADLVANSIMLAAAEALQDKPALRIYQACTGSSNPVTLRRVIDLIQGESQRNWRQYERLFYRAPEHGFRVVSRPVFLLMLRAMRLAALGWSGVRTLLGAGESPRLEALRTTQLLALTFSFYTAPRYVFHNDRLQALARRFGEQDRARFSVDTGAIDWRDYLCRVHMAGLNRYALRPRAPKSVEATAAAADVPAAAAEAKAAPIKI
;
A
#
# COMPACT_ATOMS: atom_id res chain seq x y z
N MET A 1 15.95 12.49 -34.10
CA MET A 1 15.82 11.97 -32.72
C MET A 1 14.57 12.60 -32.12
N ASN A 2 13.70 11.84 -31.45
CA ASN A 2 12.60 12.46 -30.70
C ASN A 2 13.21 13.28 -29.55
N PRO A 3 12.68 14.48 -29.26
CA PRO A 3 13.16 15.26 -28.12
C PRO A 3 13.01 14.44 -26.84
N ALA A 4 13.98 14.59 -25.93
CA ALA A 4 13.91 13.94 -24.62
C ALA A 4 12.66 14.42 -23.89
N LEU A 5 11.98 13.50 -23.19
CA LEU A 5 10.85 13.86 -22.35
C LEU A 5 11.34 14.74 -21.20
N ASN A 6 10.48 15.66 -20.75
CA ASN A 6 10.75 16.49 -19.58
C ASN A 6 9.54 16.52 -18.64
N VAL A 7 9.75 16.27 -17.35
CA VAL A 7 8.69 16.20 -16.33
C VAL A 7 8.11 17.58 -16.04
N HIS A 8 8.97 18.59 -15.87
CA HIS A 8 8.54 19.94 -15.58
C HIS A 8 7.73 20.53 -16.74
N ALA A 9 8.24 20.44 -17.98
CA ALA A 9 7.57 20.93 -19.17
C ALA A 9 6.22 20.24 -19.43
N ALA A 10 6.08 18.95 -19.07
CA ALA A 10 4.82 18.23 -19.21
C ALA A 10 3.73 18.74 -18.24
N LEU A 11 4.13 19.04 -17.00
CA LEU A 11 3.22 19.30 -15.88
C LEU A 11 3.02 20.80 -15.59
N ALA A 12 3.91 21.68 -16.06
CA ALA A 12 3.77 23.12 -15.91
C ALA A 12 2.41 23.59 -16.46
N GLY A 13 1.71 24.40 -15.67
CA GLY A 13 0.36 24.88 -16.01
C GLY A 13 -0.75 23.83 -16.03
N LYS A 14 -0.46 22.52 -15.83
CA LYS A 14 -1.48 21.46 -15.82
C LYS A 14 -2.24 21.38 -14.51
N ARG A 15 -3.47 20.92 -14.57
CA ARG A 15 -4.29 20.56 -13.41
C ARG A 15 -4.38 19.06 -13.23
N VAL A 16 -3.86 18.56 -12.11
CA VAL A 16 -3.76 17.12 -11.82
C VAL A 16 -4.77 16.74 -10.76
N LEU A 17 -5.64 15.77 -11.03
CA LEU A 17 -6.51 15.17 -10.02
C LEU A 17 -5.82 13.98 -9.37
N ILE A 18 -5.80 13.96 -8.03
CA ILE A 18 -5.25 12.85 -7.24
C ILE A 18 -6.35 12.28 -6.34
N THR A 19 -6.62 10.98 -6.48
CA THR A 19 -7.47 10.23 -5.55
C THR A 19 -6.61 9.51 -4.51
N GLY A 20 -7.18 9.18 -3.35
CA GLY A 20 -6.46 8.48 -2.27
C GLY A 20 -5.36 9.34 -1.64
N SER A 21 -5.50 10.68 -1.69
CA SER A 21 -4.50 11.66 -1.28
C SER A 21 -4.17 11.66 0.22
N THR A 22 -5.01 11.06 1.06
CA THR A 22 -4.70 10.82 2.47
C THR A 22 -3.71 9.68 2.69
N GLY A 23 -3.48 8.84 1.67
CA GLY A 23 -2.61 7.68 1.73
C GLY A 23 -1.12 8.02 1.63
N PHE A 24 -0.30 7.13 2.19
CA PHE A 24 1.16 7.23 2.26
C PHE A 24 1.82 7.62 0.92
N LEU A 25 1.63 6.82 -0.14
CA LEU A 25 2.28 7.08 -1.43
C LEU A 25 1.79 8.38 -2.07
N ALA A 26 0.49 8.68 -1.98
CA ALA A 26 -0.08 9.88 -2.58
C ALA A 26 0.47 11.16 -1.95
N LYS A 27 0.76 11.15 -0.63
CA LYS A 27 1.47 12.24 0.06
C LYS A 27 2.89 12.45 -0.45
N VAL A 28 3.62 11.37 -0.74
CA VAL A 28 4.97 11.46 -1.36
C VAL A 28 4.89 12.06 -2.75
N VAL A 29 3.93 11.62 -3.58
CA VAL A 29 3.69 12.19 -4.91
C VAL A 29 3.30 13.67 -4.83
N LEU A 30 2.44 14.03 -3.88
CA LEU A 30 2.01 15.42 -3.66
C LEU A 30 3.19 16.31 -3.25
N GLU A 31 4.02 15.89 -2.30
CA GLU A 31 5.24 16.61 -1.95
C GLU A 31 6.18 16.76 -3.16
N LYS A 32 6.37 15.68 -3.92
CA LYS A 32 7.24 15.68 -5.10
C LYS A 32 6.74 16.66 -6.15
N LEU A 33 5.44 16.74 -6.41
CA LEU A 33 4.82 17.70 -7.32
C LEU A 33 5.07 19.14 -6.87
N ILE A 34 4.75 19.46 -5.60
CA ILE A 34 4.94 20.81 -5.04
C ILE A 34 6.41 21.24 -5.12
N ARG A 35 7.32 20.33 -4.75
CA ARG A 35 8.75 20.62 -4.74
C ARG A 35 9.32 20.73 -6.15
N SER A 36 8.80 19.95 -7.10
CA SER A 36 9.44 19.74 -8.41
C SER A 36 8.84 20.55 -9.55
N VAL A 37 7.56 20.89 -9.49
CA VAL A 37 6.82 21.62 -10.51
C VAL A 37 5.97 22.71 -9.82
N PRO A 38 6.61 23.73 -9.21
CA PRO A 38 5.89 24.74 -8.42
C PRO A 38 4.93 25.61 -9.27
N ASP A 39 5.14 25.66 -10.58
CA ASP A 39 4.32 26.37 -11.57
C ASP A 39 3.21 25.49 -12.19
N ILE A 40 2.94 24.31 -11.62
CA ILE A 40 1.75 23.50 -11.93
C ILE A 40 0.48 24.35 -11.82
N GLY A 41 -0.49 24.12 -12.70
CA GLY A 41 -1.73 24.88 -12.77
C GLY A 41 -2.56 24.75 -11.49
N GLY A 42 -2.62 23.53 -10.96
CA GLY A 42 -3.23 23.21 -9.67
C GLY A 42 -3.30 21.69 -9.44
N ILE A 43 -3.60 21.30 -8.20
CA ILE A 43 -3.80 19.91 -7.81
C ILE A 43 -5.18 19.79 -7.18
N VAL A 44 -6.03 18.95 -7.78
CA VAL A 44 -7.36 18.65 -7.28
C VAL A 44 -7.29 17.41 -6.42
N LEU A 45 -7.66 17.52 -5.15
CA LEU A 45 -7.71 16.41 -4.19
C LEU A 45 -9.17 15.99 -3.99
N LEU A 46 -9.52 14.82 -4.50
CA LEU A 46 -10.83 14.21 -4.24
C LEU A 46 -10.80 13.51 -2.87
N LEU A 47 -11.57 14.03 -1.93
CA LEU A 47 -11.58 13.60 -0.54
C LEU A 47 -12.99 13.22 -0.11
N ARG A 48 -13.10 12.11 0.62
CA ARG A 48 -14.36 11.68 1.22
C ARG A 48 -14.80 12.66 2.30
N ALA A 49 -16.11 12.82 2.47
CA ALA A 49 -16.65 13.60 3.58
C ALA A 49 -16.10 13.12 4.95
N GLY A 50 -15.84 14.07 5.83
CA GLY A 50 -15.50 13.86 7.23
C GLY A 50 -16.56 13.08 8.00
N ALA A 51 -16.14 12.43 9.10
CA ALA A 51 -17.08 12.21 10.20
C ALA A 51 -17.69 13.56 10.61
N HIS A 52 -18.99 13.57 10.93
CA HIS A 52 -19.74 14.79 11.26
C HIS A 52 -19.82 15.84 10.13
N GLY A 53 -19.66 15.43 8.87
CA GLY A 53 -19.87 16.31 7.71
C GLY A 53 -18.75 17.31 7.45
N ALA A 54 -17.54 17.09 7.99
CA ALA A 54 -16.41 17.95 7.67
C ALA A 54 -16.12 17.93 6.16
N ASP A 55 -15.96 19.11 5.57
CA ASP A 55 -15.72 19.24 4.13
C ASP A 55 -14.31 18.77 3.73
N ALA A 56 -14.10 18.61 2.42
CA ALA A 56 -12.82 18.18 1.87
C ALA A 56 -11.65 19.08 2.30
N ARG A 57 -11.88 20.40 2.42
CA ARG A 57 -10.83 21.35 2.81
C ARG A 57 -10.36 21.12 4.24
N SER A 58 -11.29 20.95 5.17
CA SER A 58 -10.99 20.64 6.57
C SER A 58 -10.24 19.30 6.71
N ARG A 59 -10.59 18.30 5.91
CA ARG A 59 -9.86 17.03 5.86
C ARG A 59 -8.44 17.21 5.36
N PHE A 60 -8.25 17.95 4.26
CA PHE A 60 -6.91 18.26 3.74
C PHE A 60 -6.04 18.93 4.81
N GLU A 61 -6.56 19.96 5.47
CA GLU A 61 -5.82 20.71 6.48
C GLU A 61 -5.40 19.82 7.66
N ARG A 62 -6.30 18.93 8.12
CA ARG A 62 -6.03 18.05 9.26
C ARG A 62 -5.15 16.85 8.93
N GLU A 63 -5.37 16.19 7.80
CA GLU A 63 -4.82 14.85 7.50
C GLU A 63 -3.67 14.87 6.50
N ILE A 64 -3.53 15.95 5.72
CA ILE A 64 -2.52 16.08 4.66
C ILE A 64 -1.58 17.23 4.97
N ALA A 65 -2.05 18.47 5.11
CA ALA A 65 -1.20 19.66 5.25
C ALA A 65 -0.27 19.61 6.49
N THR A 66 -0.73 18.96 7.56
CA THR A 66 0.02 18.74 8.82
C THR A 66 1.04 17.58 8.74
N SER A 67 1.00 16.76 7.70
CA SER A 67 1.87 15.56 7.59
C SER A 67 3.35 15.95 7.55
N SER A 68 4.20 15.19 8.26
CA SER A 68 5.64 15.46 8.34
C SER A 68 6.38 15.32 7.01
N ILE A 69 5.74 14.77 5.98
CA ILE A 69 6.29 14.73 4.61
C ILE A 69 6.69 16.13 4.13
N PHE A 70 5.94 17.16 4.53
CA PHE A 70 6.18 18.55 4.13
C PHE A 70 7.16 19.28 5.06
N ASP A 71 7.74 18.64 6.08
CA ASP A 71 8.64 19.28 7.06
C ASP A 71 9.80 20.00 6.36
N ARG A 72 10.41 19.37 5.35
CA ARG A 72 11.49 19.96 4.56
C ARG A 72 11.04 21.23 3.83
N LEU A 73 9.89 21.18 3.15
CA LEU A 73 9.34 22.35 2.46
C LEU A 73 8.94 23.45 3.44
N ARG A 74 8.41 23.10 4.63
CA ARG A 74 8.12 24.07 5.68
C ARG A 74 9.39 24.76 6.19
N ALA A 75 10.50 24.03 6.30
CA ALA A 75 11.78 24.58 6.74
C ALA A 75 12.46 25.43 5.66
N GLU A 76 12.51 24.94 4.42
CA GLU A 76 13.26 25.59 3.34
C GLU A 76 12.47 26.69 2.61
N ARG A 77 11.15 26.50 2.41
CA ARG A 77 10.30 27.37 1.57
C ARG A 77 8.89 27.54 2.15
N PRO A 78 8.74 28.07 3.39
CA PRO A 78 7.45 28.16 4.08
C PRO A 78 6.40 29.01 3.33
N ALA A 79 6.81 30.16 2.79
CA ALA A 79 5.91 31.05 2.04
C ALA A 79 5.38 30.39 0.76
N LEU A 80 6.25 29.67 0.03
CA LEU A 80 5.86 28.92 -1.16
C LEU A 80 4.84 27.84 -0.81
N LEU A 81 5.11 27.05 0.25
CA LEU A 81 4.19 25.98 0.64
C LEU A 81 2.83 26.52 1.07
N ALA A 82 2.81 27.60 1.87
CA ALA A 82 1.58 28.23 2.32
C ALA A 82 0.75 28.77 1.14
N ALA A 83 1.39 29.50 0.22
CA ALA A 83 0.74 29.98 -1.00
C ALA A 83 0.25 28.81 -1.87
N PHE A 84 1.04 27.75 -2.02
CA PHE A 84 0.64 26.56 -2.79
C PHE A 84 -0.61 25.90 -2.19
N PHE A 85 -0.67 25.72 -0.86
CA PHE A 85 -1.84 25.15 -0.19
C PHE A 85 -3.08 26.05 -0.30
N ALA A 86 -2.91 27.37 -0.34
CA ALA A 86 -4.01 28.32 -0.53
C ALA A 86 -4.51 28.32 -1.99
N ASP A 87 -3.60 28.48 -2.95
CA ASP A 87 -3.93 28.89 -4.31
C ASP A 87 -3.95 27.72 -5.31
N LYS A 88 -3.22 26.65 -5.02
CA LYS A 88 -2.99 25.54 -5.96
C LYS A 88 -3.62 24.23 -5.51
N ILE A 89 -4.06 24.09 -4.26
CA ILE A 89 -4.78 22.91 -3.76
C ILE A 89 -6.29 23.16 -3.81
N GLU A 90 -6.97 22.50 -4.74
CA GLU A 90 -8.44 22.46 -4.81
C GLU A 90 -8.93 21.19 -4.09
N CYS A 91 -9.73 21.35 -3.03
CA CYS A 91 -10.29 20.23 -2.29
C CYS A 91 -11.72 19.98 -2.75
N VAL A 92 -11.99 18.76 -3.23
CA VAL A 92 -13.31 18.37 -3.75
C VAL A 92 -13.87 17.24 -2.90
N THR A 93 -15.07 17.43 -2.35
CA THR A 93 -15.76 16.39 -1.59
C THR A 93 -16.39 15.38 -2.54
N GLY A 94 -16.06 14.10 -2.38
CA GLY A 94 -16.67 13.01 -3.15
C GLY A 94 -16.21 11.62 -2.72
N GLU A 95 -16.94 10.59 -3.13
CA GLU A 95 -16.66 9.19 -2.82
C GLU A 95 -16.39 8.42 -4.12
N VAL A 96 -15.20 7.84 -4.25
CA VAL A 96 -14.77 7.15 -5.48
C VAL A 96 -15.62 5.91 -5.79
N THR A 97 -16.24 5.31 -4.77
CA THR A 97 -17.12 4.14 -4.96
C THR A 97 -18.51 4.52 -5.50
N GLU A 98 -18.92 5.77 -5.39
CA GLU A 98 -20.23 6.25 -5.86
C GLU A 98 -20.19 6.69 -7.34
N PRO A 99 -21.26 6.44 -8.12
CA PRO A 99 -21.39 6.97 -9.48
C PRO A 99 -21.19 8.48 -9.50
N GLY A 100 -20.38 8.98 -10.45
CA GLY A 100 -20.06 10.42 -10.53
C GLY A 100 -19.41 10.98 -9.26
N PHE A 101 -18.79 10.13 -8.45
CA PHE A 101 -18.26 10.45 -7.12
C PHE A 101 -19.29 10.92 -6.08
N GLY A 102 -20.57 10.61 -6.29
CA GLY A 102 -21.68 11.13 -5.48
C GLY A 102 -22.01 12.60 -5.78
N MET A 103 -21.47 13.16 -6.87
CA MET A 103 -21.72 14.54 -7.29
C MET A 103 -22.95 14.64 -8.20
N THR A 104 -23.48 15.85 -8.33
CA THR A 104 -24.41 16.15 -9.42
C THR A 104 -23.70 16.02 -10.77
N ILE A 105 -24.46 15.71 -11.83
CA ILE A 105 -23.92 15.66 -13.21
C ILE A 105 -23.24 16.99 -13.59
N SER A 106 -23.80 18.11 -13.15
CA SER A 106 -23.24 19.45 -13.41
C SER A 106 -21.86 19.62 -12.78
N ASP A 107 -21.70 19.21 -11.51
CA ASP A 107 -20.44 19.33 -10.78
C ASP A 107 -19.39 18.35 -11.29
N PHE A 108 -19.79 17.11 -11.60
CA PHE A 108 -18.93 16.13 -12.23
C PHE A 108 -18.37 16.64 -13.57
N ASN A 109 -19.23 17.19 -14.43
CA ASN A 109 -18.80 17.76 -15.71
C ASN A 109 -17.94 19.02 -15.53
N ARG A 110 -18.21 19.82 -14.50
CA ARG A 110 -17.40 21.00 -14.14
C ARG A 110 -16.00 20.58 -13.70
N LEU A 111 -15.89 19.52 -12.90
CA LEU A 111 -14.62 18.92 -12.50
C LEU A 111 -13.86 18.39 -13.72
N ALA A 112 -14.52 17.56 -14.54
CA ALA A 112 -13.92 16.94 -15.73
C ALA A 112 -13.29 17.97 -16.68
N ARG A 113 -13.97 19.09 -16.96
CA ARG A 113 -13.49 20.13 -17.90
C ARG A 113 -12.17 20.81 -17.52
N ARG A 114 -11.70 20.65 -16.28
CA ARG A 114 -10.51 21.36 -15.77
C ARG A 114 -9.34 20.43 -15.47
N VAL A 115 -9.52 19.12 -15.60
CA VAL A 115 -8.49 18.13 -15.24
C VAL A 115 -7.71 17.75 -16.49
N ASP A 116 -6.40 17.90 -16.46
CA ASP A 116 -5.50 17.53 -17.55
C ASP A 116 -4.92 16.12 -17.38
N LEU A 117 -4.84 15.63 -16.14
CA LEU A 117 -4.27 14.33 -15.77
C LEU A 117 -4.98 13.77 -14.53
N VAL A 118 -5.29 12.48 -14.54
CA VAL A 118 -5.81 11.77 -13.36
C VAL A 118 -4.74 10.81 -12.83
N ILE A 119 -4.40 10.92 -11.55
CA ILE A 119 -3.57 9.96 -10.81
C ILE A 119 -4.46 9.26 -9.80
N ASN A 120 -4.78 8.00 -10.07
CA ASN A 120 -5.52 7.15 -9.14
C ASN A 120 -4.57 6.38 -8.22
N ALA A 121 -4.47 6.83 -6.98
CA ALA A 121 -3.80 6.12 -5.89
C ALA A 121 -4.77 5.63 -4.81
N ALA A 122 -6.08 5.77 -5.02
CA ALA A 122 -7.09 5.22 -4.13
C ALA A 122 -7.04 3.69 -4.15
N ALA A 123 -6.82 3.11 -2.98
CA ALA A 123 -6.91 1.67 -2.76
C ALA A 123 -7.12 1.43 -1.26
N SER A 124 -7.81 0.34 -0.94
CA SER A 124 -7.64 -0.27 0.37
C SER A 124 -6.48 -1.25 0.28
N VAL A 125 -5.53 -1.13 1.20
CA VAL A 125 -4.36 -2.02 1.33
C VAL A 125 -4.56 -3.06 2.45
N ASN A 126 -5.79 -3.22 2.93
CA ASN A 126 -6.12 -4.19 3.95
C ASN A 126 -6.32 -5.58 3.32
N PHE A 127 -5.37 -6.48 3.55
CA PHE A 127 -5.39 -7.86 3.05
C PHE A 127 -6.53 -8.73 3.63
N ARG A 128 -7.19 -8.28 4.69
CA ARG A 128 -8.35 -8.96 5.31
C ARG A 128 -9.61 -8.10 5.28
N GLU A 129 -9.72 -7.23 4.29
CA GLU A 129 -10.95 -6.49 4.02
C GLU A 129 -12.06 -7.43 3.52
N ALA A 130 -13.30 -7.09 3.87
CA ALA A 130 -14.47 -7.79 3.38
C ALA A 130 -14.53 -7.70 1.84
N LEU A 131 -14.93 -8.78 1.17
CA LEU A 131 -14.86 -8.85 -0.30
C LEU A 131 -15.64 -7.72 -0.99
N ASP A 132 -16.79 -7.34 -0.46
CA ASP A 132 -17.61 -6.27 -1.01
C ASP A 132 -16.95 -4.90 -0.90
N GLU A 133 -16.36 -4.57 0.25
CA GLU A 133 -15.57 -3.35 0.44
C GLU A 133 -14.34 -3.33 -0.49
N ALA A 134 -13.59 -4.44 -0.54
CA ALA A 134 -12.42 -4.57 -1.40
C ALA A 134 -12.77 -4.44 -2.89
N LEU A 135 -13.89 -5.05 -3.33
CA LEU A 135 -14.38 -4.90 -4.70
C LEU A 135 -14.81 -3.47 -4.99
N ALA A 136 -15.56 -2.85 -4.08
CA ALA A 136 -16.03 -1.48 -4.24
C ALA A 136 -14.85 -0.52 -4.44
N ILE A 137 -13.85 -0.59 -3.55
CA ILE A 137 -12.73 0.36 -3.52
C ILE A 137 -11.67 0.06 -4.57
N ASN A 138 -11.25 -1.20 -4.76
CA ASN A 138 -10.09 -1.51 -5.60
C ASN A 138 -10.46 -1.84 -7.06
N ALA A 139 -11.71 -2.24 -7.33
CA ALA A 139 -12.16 -2.63 -8.66
C ALA A 139 -13.27 -1.72 -9.19
N VAL A 140 -14.45 -1.71 -8.56
CA VAL A 140 -15.64 -1.04 -9.10
C VAL A 140 -15.44 0.47 -9.20
N SER A 141 -14.83 1.11 -8.19
CA SER A 141 -14.51 2.55 -8.20
C SER A 141 -13.69 2.98 -9.42
N VAL A 142 -12.88 2.07 -9.99
CA VAL A 142 -12.06 2.35 -11.18
C VAL A 142 -12.94 2.70 -12.37
N ARG A 143 -14.19 2.19 -12.44
CA ARG A 143 -15.16 2.61 -13.47
C ARG A 143 -15.45 4.10 -13.38
N ASN A 144 -15.82 4.59 -12.19
CA ASN A 144 -16.10 6.01 -11.94
C ASN A 144 -14.88 6.89 -12.27
N ILE A 145 -13.68 6.40 -11.97
CA ILE A 145 -12.42 7.09 -12.27
C ILE A 145 -12.16 7.14 -13.79
N THR A 146 -12.40 6.04 -14.50
CA THR A 146 -12.25 6.00 -15.96
C THR A 146 -13.30 6.87 -16.65
N GLU A 147 -14.51 6.96 -16.12
CA GLU A 147 -15.57 7.86 -16.60
C GLU A 147 -15.12 9.32 -16.50
N LEU A 148 -14.56 9.74 -15.36
CA LEU A 148 -14.01 11.08 -15.20
C LEU A 148 -12.88 11.34 -16.20
N ALA A 149 -11.90 10.43 -16.29
CA ALA A 149 -10.76 10.59 -17.18
C ALA A 149 -11.20 10.69 -18.65
N ARG A 150 -12.20 9.90 -19.07
CA ARG A 150 -12.79 10.00 -20.41
C ARG A 150 -13.52 11.31 -20.63
N ALA A 151 -14.33 11.76 -19.66
CA ALA A 151 -15.07 13.01 -19.73
C ALA A 151 -14.13 14.23 -19.80
N ALA A 152 -12.99 14.16 -19.11
CA ALA A 152 -11.93 15.16 -19.14
C ALA A 152 -11.07 15.11 -20.41
N GLY A 153 -11.07 13.98 -21.13
CA GLY A 153 -10.07 13.72 -22.17
C GLY A 153 -8.64 13.55 -21.63
N ALA A 154 -8.50 13.32 -20.32
CA ALA A 154 -7.23 13.27 -19.61
C ALA A 154 -6.62 11.85 -19.62
N PRO A 155 -5.28 11.72 -19.63
CA PRO A 155 -4.63 10.45 -19.32
C PRO A 155 -4.92 9.98 -17.90
N LEU A 156 -4.91 8.66 -17.70
CA LEU A 156 -5.05 8.03 -16.39
C LEU A 156 -3.76 7.32 -15.98
N ILE A 157 -3.22 7.67 -14.82
CA ILE A 157 -2.19 6.91 -14.11
C ILE A 157 -2.87 6.09 -13.03
N GLN A 158 -2.92 4.77 -13.20
CA GLN A 158 -3.51 3.83 -12.25
C GLN A 158 -2.41 3.19 -11.40
N VAL A 159 -2.39 3.47 -10.09
CA VAL A 159 -1.51 2.74 -9.18
C VAL A 159 -2.11 1.35 -8.89
N SER A 160 -1.31 0.32 -9.09
CA SER A 160 -1.63 -1.09 -8.86
C SER A 160 -0.61 -1.71 -7.92
N THR A 161 -0.22 -2.97 -8.14
CA THR A 161 0.83 -3.66 -7.38
C THR A 161 1.50 -4.73 -8.24
N CYS A 162 2.79 -5.01 -8.01
CA CYS A 162 3.47 -6.12 -8.68
C CYS A 162 2.81 -7.47 -8.35
N TYR A 163 2.14 -7.58 -7.20
CA TYR A 163 1.54 -8.83 -6.73
C TYR A 163 0.23 -9.24 -7.44
N VAL A 164 -0.25 -8.45 -8.41
CA VAL A 164 -1.31 -8.90 -9.33
C VAL A 164 -0.91 -10.13 -10.17
N ASN A 165 0.38 -10.52 -10.13
CA ASN A 165 0.88 -11.75 -10.71
C ASN A 165 0.42 -13.03 -9.97
N GLY A 166 -0.21 -12.93 -8.78
CA GLY A 166 -0.85 -14.07 -8.12
C GLY A 166 0.07 -15.30 -7.98
N TYR A 167 -0.43 -16.49 -8.28
CA TYR A 167 0.30 -17.76 -8.15
C TYR A 167 1.22 -18.13 -9.34
N HIS A 168 1.47 -17.20 -10.27
CA HIS A 168 2.46 -17.38 -11.33
C HIS A 168 3.86 -17.66 -10.78
N ARG A 169 4.80 -18.05 -11.64
CA ARG A 169 6.18 -18.38 -11.27
C ARG A 169 7.17 -17.92 -12.33
N GLY A 170 8.41 -17.68 -11.94
CA GLY A 170 9.48 -17.26 -12.85
C GLY A 170 9.55 -15.74 -13.05
N ALA A 171 9.97 -15.30 -14.23
CA ALA A 171 10.19 -13.89 -14.53
C ALA A 171 8.88 -13.17 -14.86
N MET A 172 8.49 -12.21 -14.02
CA MET A 172 7.26 -11.43 -14.17
C MET A 172 7.56 -10.07 -14.81
N HIS A 173 7.32 -9.96 -16.10
CA HIS A 173 7.53 -8.71 -16.87
C HIS A 173 6.28 -7.82 -16.90
N GLU A 174 6.49 -6.55 -17.23
CA GLU A 174 5.49 -5.50 -17.35
C GLU A 174 4.46 -5.74 -18.47
N ARG A 175 3.51 -6.65 -18.23
CA ARG A 175 2.47 -7.08 -19.19
C ARG A 175 1.11 -7.25 -18.51
N ASN A 176 0.03 -7.32 -19.30
CA ASN A 176 -1.27 -7.74 -18.77
C ASN A 176 -1.21 -9.21 -18.35
N VAL A 177 -1.63 -9.49 -17.14
CA VAL A 177 -1.50 -10.80 -16.48
C VAL A 177 -2.79 -11.58 -16.65
N HIS A 178 -2.67 -12.86 -17.01
CA HIS A 178 -3.80 -13.80 -17.04
C HIS A 178 -4.02 -14.42 -15.66
N PRO A 179 -5.24 -14.84 -15.29
CA PRO A 179 -5.44 -15.56 -14.03
C PRO A 179 -4.60 -16.85 -13.98
N ALA A 180 -4.04 -17.17 -12.82
CA ALA A 180 -3.11 -18.30 -12.69
C ALA A 180 -3.80 -19.67 -12.61
N ARG A 181 -5.13 -19.73 -12.43
CA ARG A 181 -5.88 -20.99 -12.28
C ARG A 181 -7.17 -21.02 -13.09
N ALA A 182 -7.99 -19.97 -13.01
CA ALA A 182 -9.28 -19.93 -13.67
C ALA A 182 -9.17 -19.37 -15.09
N THR A 183 -10.01 -19.85 -16.00
CA THR A 183 -10.15 -19.26 -17.33
C THR A 183 -11.20 -18.15 -17.27
N LEU A 184 -10.85 -16.96 -17.75
CA LEU A 184 -11.77 -15.85 -17.93
C LEU A 184 -11.80 -15.45 -19.41
N PRO A 185 -12.97 -15.04 -19.94
CA PRO A 185 -13.06 -14.56 -21.32
C PRO A 185 -12.13 -13.37 -21.53
N ARG A 186 -11.41 -13.39 -22.65
CA ARG A 186 -10.49 -12.31 -23.02
C ARG A 186 -11.08 -11.54 -24.19
N HIS A 187 -11.19 -10.23 -24.02
CA HIS A 187 -11.63 -9.32 -25.08
C HIS A 187 -10.50 -9.11 -26.10
N GLU A 188 -10.83 -8.85 -27.37
CA GLU A 188 -9.85 -8.65 -28.46
C GLU A 188 -8.86 -7.51 -28.17
N ALA A 189 -9.35 -6.45 -27.51
CA ALA A 189 -8.54 -5.34 -27.00
C ALA A 189 -7.56 -5.70 -25.86
N GLY A 190 -7.44 -6.99 -25.50
CA GLY A 190 -6.37 -7.52 -24.65
C GLY A 190 -6.66 -7.60 -23.15
N HIS A 191 -7.74 -6.98 -22.65
CA HIS A 191 -8.22 -7.08 -21.27
C HIS A 191 -9.13 -8.29 -21.06
N TYR A 192 -9.32 -8.69 -19.80
CA TYR A 192 -10.26 -9.75 -19.42
C TYR A 192 -11.66 -9.18 -19.15
N ASP A 193 -12.68 -9.85 -19.69
CA ASP A 193 -14.08 -9.48 -19.43
C ASP A 193 -14.48 -9.92 -18.03
N LEU A 194 -14.80 -8.93 -17.19
CA LEU A 194 -15.17 -9.15 -15.80
C LEU A 194 -16.68 -9.14 -15.57
N TYR A 195 -17.52 -8.93 -16.58
CA TYR A 195 -18.96 -8.79 -16.38
C TYR A 195 -19.57 -10.03 -15.68
N GLY A 196 -19.29 -11.21 -16.20
CA GLY A 196 -19.75 -12.48 -15.61
C GLY A 196 -19.20 -12.71 -14.21
N LEU A 197 -17.91 -12.43 -14.00
CA LEU A 197 -17.25 -12.58 -12.70
C LEU A 197 -17.85 -11.64 -11.66
N LEU A 198 -18.00 -10.35 -11.97
CA LEU A 198 -18.58 -9.36 -11.06
C LEU A 198 -20.00 -9.74 -10.66
N ARG A 199 -20.83 -10.17 -11.62
CA ARG A 199 -22.19 -10.66 -11.33
C ARG A 199 -22.17 -11.86 -10.38
N HIS A 200 -21.26 -12.81 -10.61
CA HIS A 200 -21.08 -13.98 -9.75
C HIS A 200 -20.70 -13.58 -8.32
N LEU A 201 -19.68 -12.72 -8.16
CA LEU A 201 -19.23 -12.25 -6.85
C LEU A 201 -20.32 -11.47 -6.12
N GLN A 202 -21.05 -10.59 -6.82
CA GLN A 202 -22.19 -9.85 -6.27
C GLN A 202 -23.29 -10.79 -5.75
N HIS A 203 -23.63 -11.84 -6.52
CA HIS A 203 -24.60 -12.84 -6.10
C HIS A 203 -24.15 -13.58 -4.83
N ARG A 204 -22.87 -13.99 -4.75
CA ARG A 204 -22.32 -14.65 -3.56
C ARG A 204 -22.28 -13.74 -2.34
N ILE A 205 -21.94 -12.47 -2.51
CA ILE A 205 -22.00 -11.46 -1.45
C ILE A 205 -23.43 -11.31 -0.94
N ALA A 206 -24.41 -11.20 -1.84
CA ALA A 206 -25.82 -11.07 -1.48
C ALA A 206 -26.32 -12.29 -0.68
N ALA A 207 -25.92 -13.51 -1.07
CA ALA A 207 -26.25 -14.73 -0.33
C ALA A 207 -25.68 -14.70 1.11
N VAL A 208 -24.40 -14.34 1.28
CA VAL A 208 -23.78 -14.25 2.62
C VAL A 208 -24.49 -13.20 3.50
N ARG A 209 -24.87 -12.06 2.91
CA ARG A 209 -25.64 -11.00 3.59
C ARG A 209 -27.03 -11.46 4.01
N ALA A 210 -27.72 -12.24 3.16
CA ALA A 210 -29.05 -12.77 3.48
C ALA A 210 -29.01 -13.81 4.63
N GLU A 211 -27.92 -14.58 4.73
CA GLU A 211 -27.75 -15.60 5.76
C GLU A 211 -27.22 -15.07 7.10
N THR A 212 -26.69 -13.85 7.16
CA THR A 212 -25.93 -13.34 8.32
C THR A 212 -26.38 -11.94 8.72
N GLY A 213 -27.17 -11.84 9.79
CA GLY A 213 -27.62 -10.55 10.33
C GLY A 213 -26.63 -9.85 11.26
N GLU A 214 -25.68 -10.58 11.85
CA GLU A 214 -24.73 -10.04 12.83
C GLU A 214 -23.52 -9.36 12.12
N PRO A 215 -23.24 -8.06 12.34
CA PRO A 215 -22.26 -7.32 11.56
C PRO A 215 -20.83 -7.87 11.60
N GLN A 216 -20.37 -8.38 12.75
CA GLN A 216 -18.99 -8.84 12.90
C GLN A 216 -18.81 -10.20 12.21
N GLN A 217 -19.77 -11.11 12.38
CA GLN A 217 -19.83 -12.35 11.64
C GLN A 217 -19.96 -12.12 10.13
N LEU A 218 -20.75 -11.13 9.70
CA LEU A 218 -20.89 -10.78 8.29
C LEU A 218 -19.55 -10.35 7.68
N ALA A 219 -18.85 -9.38 8.31
CA ALA A 219 -17.53 -8.92 7.86
C ALA A 219 -16.53 -10.08 7.76
N ARG A 220 -16.53 -10.98 8.75
CA ARG A 220 -15.68 -12.17 8.75
C ARG A 220 -16.02 -13.13 7.60
N ARG A 221 -17.29 -13.46 7.39
CA ARG A 221 -17.71 -14.37 6.31
C ARG A 221 -17.40 -13.79 4.93
N LEU A 222 -17.57 -12.48 4.74
CA LEU A 222 -17.21 -11.79 3.50
C LEU A 222 -15.70 -11.75 3.28
N THR A 223 -14.91 -11.63 4.34
CA THR A 223 -13.44 -11.75 4.28
C THR A 223 -13.04 -13.18 3.85
N GLU A 224 -13.64 -14.20 4.45
CA GLU A 224 -13.39 -15.61 4.12
C GLU A 224 -13.81 -15.94 2.68
N LEU A 225 -14.95 -15.39 2.22
CA LEU A 225 -15.40 -15.47 0.83
C LEU A 225 -14.37 -14.85 -0.12
N GLY A 226 -13.89 -13.64 0.14
CA GLY A 226 -12.91 -12.98 -0.71
C GLY A 226 -11.60 -13.74 -0.85
N ILE A 227 -11.12 -14.33 0.26
CA ILE A 227 -9.94 -15.20 0.25
C ILE A 227 -10.20 -16.46 -0.60
N ALA A 228 -11.38 -17.08 -0.48
CA ALA A 228 -11.74 -18.25 -1.26
C ALA A 228 -11.79 -17.95 -2.76
N GLU A 229 -12.41 -16.83 -3.15
CA GLU A 229 -12.51 -16.36 -4.53
C GLU A 229 -11.14 -16.05 -5.14
N ALA A 230 -10.31 -15.27 -4.43
CA ALA A 230 -8.96 -14.97 -4.86
C ALA A 230 -8.17 -16.28 -5.12
N ASN A 231 -8.21 -17.23 -4.18
CA ASN A 231 -7.51 -18.51 -4.30
C ASN A 231 -8.01 -19.37 -5.45
N TYR A 232 -9.32 -19.37 -5.70
CA TYR A 232 -9.93 -20.09 -6.81
C TYR A 232 -9.40 -19.54 -8.15
N HIS A 233 -9.38 -18.22 -8.29
CA HIS A 233 -8.97 -17.55 -9.52
C HIS A 233 -7.44 -17.51 -9.75
N GLY A 234 -6.65 -17.69 -8.70
CA GLY A 234 -5.20 -17.82 -8.80
C GLY A 234 -4.41 -16.73 -8.09
N TRP A 235 -5.02 -16.01 -7.15
CA TRP A 235 -4.39 -15.01 -6.29
C TRP A 235 -4.33 -15.48 -4.84
N ASN A 236 -3.40 -14.91 -4.07
CA ASN A 236 -3.15 -15.31 -2.70
C ASN A 236 -4.06 -14.63 -1.68
N ASP A 237 -4.55 -13.43 -2.00
CA ASP A 237 -5.41 -12.64 -1.13
C ASP A 237 -6.41 -11.79 -1.94
N THR A 238 -7.43 -11.30 -1.25
CA THR A 238 -8.49 -10.46 -1.82
C THR A 238 -7.94 -9.17 -2.41
N TYR A 239 -6.90 -8.58 -1.81
CA TYR A 239 -6.31 -7.33 -2.25
C TYR A 239 -5.71 -7.46 -3.65
N THR A 240 -4.79 -8.40 -3.86
CA THR A 240 -4.12 -8.63 -5.14
C THR A 240 -5.10 -9.00 -6.25
N PHE A 241 -6.12 -9.81 -5.92
CA PHE A 241 -7.20 -10.16 -6.82
C PHE A 241 -8.01 -8.94 -7.25
N THR A 242 -8.47 -8.12 -6.31
CA THR A 242 -9.28 -6.93 -6.62
C THR A 242 -8.47 -5.83 -7.30
N LYS A 243 -7.17 -5.69 -7.02
CA LYS A 243 -6.27 -4.81 -7.78
C LYS A 243 -6.09 -5.28 -9.22
N TRP A 244 -5.95 -6.59 -9.45
CA TRP A 244 -5.94 -7.14 -10.81
C TRP A 244 -7.26 -6.84 -11.53
N MET A 245 -8.40 -7.01 -10.86
CA MET A 245 -9.71 -6.67 -11.43
C MET A 245 -9.81 -5.18 -11.78
N GLY A 246 -9.31 -4.29 -10.91
CA GLY A 246 -9.21 -2.86 -11.16
C GLY A 246 -8.37 -2.54 -12.40
N GLU A 247 -7.27 -3.25 -12.65
CA GLU A 247 -6.51 -3.08 -13.89
C GLU A 247 -7.33 -3.44 -15.14
N GLN A 248 -8.10 -4.52 -15.11
CA GLN A 248 -8.92 -4.91 -16.26
C GLN A 248 -10.05 -3.89 -16.51
N LEU A 249 -10.64 -3.35 -15.44
CA LEU A 249 -11.64 -2.28 -15.54
C LEU A 249 -11.02 -0.98 -16.06
N ALA A 250 -9.81 -0.63 -15.63
CA ALA A 250 -9.09 0.51 -16.19
C ALA A 250 -8.81 0.33 -17.69
N MET A 251 -8.31 -0.84 -18.10
CA MET A 251 -8.02 -1.14 -19.52
C MET A 251 -9.27 -1.09 -20.38
N SER A 252 -10.40 -1.61 -19.88
CA SER A 252 -11.69 -1.53 -20.56
C SER A 252 -12.19 -0.09 -20.65
N GLY A 253 -12.21 0.62 -19.52
CA GLY A 253 -12.71 1.99 -19.38
C GLY A 253 -11.86 3.02 -20.12
N MET A 254 -10.55 2.81 -20.28
CA MET A 254 -9.66 3.73 -21.01
C MET A 254 -9.31 3.24 -22.42
N ARG A 255 -10.10 2.34 -23.01
CA ARG A 255 -9.86 1.89 -24.39
C ARG A 255 -9.80 3.07 -25.36
N GLY A 256 -8.74 3.11 -26.16
CA GLY A 256 -8.43 4.17 -27.12
C GLY A 256 -7.91 5.48 -26.48
N ARG A 257 -7.65 5.50 -25.17
CA ARG A 257 -7.13 6.65 -24.41
C ARG A 257 -5.79 6.29 -23.75
N ALA A 258 -5.11 7.30 -23.21
CA ALA A 258 -3.85 7.09 -22.51
C ALA A 258 -4.11 6.49 -21.12
N LEU A 259 -3.56 5.30 -20.88
CA LEU A 259 -3.61 4.61 -19.59
C LEU A 259 -2.21 4.11 -19.25
N THR A 260 -1.70 4.53 -18.10
CA THR A 260 -0.48 3.98 -17.54
C THR A 260 -0.79 3.29 -16.21
N ILE A 261 -0.45 2.02 -16.09
CA ILE A 261 -0.54 1.26 -14.84
C ILE A 261 0.85 1.21 -14.21
N VAL A 262 0.99 1.75 -12.99
CA VAL A 262 2.23 1.69 -12.21
C VAL A 262 2.05 0.65 -11.11
N ARG A 263 2.85 -0.41 -11.13
CA ARG A 263 2.85 -1.52 -10.17
C ARG A 263 4.05 -1.40 -9.23
N PRO A 264 3.89 -0.81 -8.04
CA PRO A 264 4.90 -0.92 -7.00
C PRO A 264 4.95 -2.32 -6.38
N ALA A 265 6.14 -2.72 -5.93
CA ALA A 265 6.33 -3.82 -4.99
C ALA A 265 5.99 -3.41 -3.55
N ILE A 266 6.59 -4.04 -2.53
CA ILE A 266 6.35 -3.64 -1.12
C ILE A 266 6.97 -2.27 -0.90
N ILE A 267 6.12 -1.26 -0.77
CA ILE A 267 6.57 0.11 -0.57
C ILE A 267 6.98 0.30 0.89
N GLU A 268 8.24 0.66 1.10
CA GLU A 268 8.78 1.01 2.41
C GLU A 268 9.21 2.49 2.43
N SER A 269 9.85 2.90 3.53
CA SER A 269 10.29 4.29 3.74
C SER A 269 11.03 4.89 2.55
N THR A 270 11.02 6.21 2.42
CA THR A 270 11.79 6.91 1.39
C THR A 270 13.29 6.63 1.52
N LEU A 271 13.98 6.50 0.38
CA LEU A 271 15.43 6.31 0.35
C LEU A 271 16.15 7.62 0.63
N GLN A 272 15.75 8.70 -0.05
CA GLN A 272 16.41 10.01 -0.01
C GLN A 272 15.42 11.15 0.21
N GLU A 273 14.29 11.16 -0.50
CA GLU A 273 13.44 12.35 -0.59
C GLU A 273 12.01 12.15 -0.10
N PRO A 274 11.35 13.19 0.45
CA PRO A 274 11.91 14.50 0.81
C PRO A 274 12.85 14.45 2.01
N ALA A 275 12.73 13.42 2.84
CA ALA A 275 13.65 13.10 3.92
C ALA A 275 13.93 11.60 3.92
N PRO A 276 15.16 11.12 4.13
CA PRO A 276 15.46 9.70 4.23
C PRO A 276 14.69 9.05 5.38
N GLY A 277 14.14 7.86 5.14
CA GLY A 277 13.44 7.09 6.16
C GLY A 277 12.03 7.59 6.46
N TRP A 278 11.50 8.59 5.75
CA TRP A 278 10.13 9.03 5.94
C TRP A 278 9.16 7.90 5.60
N ILE A 279 8.26 7.61 6.54
CA ILE A 279 7.26 6.56 6.43
C ILE A 279 6.02 6.95 7.23
N GLU A 280 4.84 6.60 6.72
CA GLU A 280 3.58 6.87 7.42
C GLU A 280 2.92 5.56 7.85
N GLY A 281 2.82 5.34 9.17
CA GLY A 281 2.27 4.11 9.73
C GLY A 281 3.16 2.89 9.51
N VAL A 282 2.68 1.73 9.99
CA VAL A 282 3.40 0.44 9.94
C VAL A 282 3.02 -0.31 8.67
N LYS A 283 4.00 -0.64 7.83
CA LYS A 283 3.85 -1.42 6.58
C LYS A 283 3.99 -2.92 6.83
N VAL A 284 3.97 -3.68 5.73
CA VAL A 284 4.00 -5.15 5.76
C VAL A 284 5.29 -5.67 6.39
N ALA A 285 6.46 -5.19 5.95
CA ALA A 285 7.73 -5.61 6.54
C ALA A 285 7.85 -5.09 7.98
N ASP A 286 7.45 -3.84 8.21
CA ASP A 286 7.45 -3.20 9.53
C ASP A 286 6.67 -3.98 10.59
N ALA A 287 5.53 -4.56 10.23
CA ALA A 287 4.71 -5.34 11.18
C ALA A 287 5.48 -6.54 11.72
N ILE A 288 6.31 -7.18 10.88
CA ILE A 288 7.18 -8.29 11.28
C ILE A 288 8.35 -7.77 12.12
N ILE A 289 8.99 -6.66 11.71
CA ILE A 289 10.08 -6.02 12.45
C ILE A 289 9.60 -5.59 13.85
N LEU A 290 8.42 -4.98 13.95
CA LEU A 290 7.80 -4.57 15.19
C LEU A 290 7.46 -5.77 16.08
N ALA A 291 6.88 -6.83 15.52
CA ALA A 291 6.57 -8.02 16.29
C ALA A 291 7.82 -8.70 16.86
N TYR A 292 8.93 -8.69 16.10
CA TYR A 292 10.24 -9.09 16.59
C TYR A 292 10.76 -8.15 17.70
N ALA A 293 10.76 -6.84 17.46
CA ALA A 293 11.27 -5.83 18.40
C ALA A 293 10.50 -5.80 19.74
N ARG A 294 9.21 -6.18 19.73
CA ARG A 294 8.38 -6.32 20.94
C ARG A 294 8.51 -7.68 21.62
N GLY A 295 9.22 -8.64 21.02
CA GLY A 295 9.27 -10.02 21.50
C GLY A 295 7.91 -10.73 21.41
N LYS A 296 7.03 -10.30 20.49
CA LYS A 296 5.73 -10.93 20.23
C LYS A 296 5.85 -12.17 19.34
N THR A 297 6.92 -12.28 18.55
CA THR A 297 7.24 -13.49 17.79
C THR A 297 8.75 -13.70 17.69
N SER A 298 9.17 -14.97 17.72
CA SER A 298 10.56 -15.39 17.50
C SER A 298 10.70 -16.30 16.28
N PHE A 299 9.60 -16.63 15.58
CA PHE A 299 9.66 -17.44 14.37
C PHE A 299 8.53 -17.14 13.39
N PHE A 300 8.79 -17.35 12.09
CA PHE A 300 7.85 -17.00 11.02
C PHE A 300 7.94 -17.95 9.82
N PRO A 301 6.82 -18.28 9.14
CA PRO A 301 6.86 -19.14 7.97
C PRO A 301 7.38 -18.35 6.77
N ALA A 302 8.52 -18.75 6.22
CA ALA A 302 9.07 -18.11 5.04
C ALA A 302 10.08 -18.99 4.29
N ARG A 303 10.45 -18.57 3.08
CA ARG A 303 11.57 -19.18 2.35
C ARG A 303 12.78 -18.24 2.36
N PRO A 304 13.85 -18.57 3.12
CA PRO A 304 14.97 -17.65 3.35
C PRO A 304 15.73 -17.25 2.08
N ALA A 305 15.78 -18.14 1.08
CA ALA A 305 16.53 -17.92 -0.16
C ALA A 305 15.75 -17.15 -1.24
N GLU A 306 14.44 -16.92 -1.04
CA GLU A 306 13.64 -16.20 -2.03
C GLU A 306 13.91 -14.69 -1.95
N VAL A 307 13.78 -14.03 -3.09
CA VAL A 307 13.83 -12.58 -3.21
C VAL A 307 12.59 -11.97 -2.54
N VAL A 308 12.80 -10.94 -1.75
CA VAL A 308 11.74 -10.10 -1.21
C VAL A 308 11.83 -8.72 -1.86
N ASP A 309 10.81 -8.39 -2.64
CA ASP A 309 10.78 -7.15 -3.42
C ASP A 309 10.29 -5.98 -2.56
N ILE A 310 11.26 -5.21 -2.04
CA ILE A 310 11.06 -3.95 -1.32
C ILE A 310 11.44 -2.79 -2.25
N VAL A 311 10.62 -1.74 -2.29
CA VAL A 311 10.89 -0.52 -3.06
C VAL A 311 10.69 0.73 -2.19
N PRO A 312 11.63 1.67 -2.15
CA PRO A 312 11.45 2.95 -1.46
C PRO A 312 10.34 3.81 -2.07
N ALA A 313 9.55 4.49 -1.23
CA ALA A 313 8.38 5.27 -1.66
C ALA A 313 8.71 6.42 -2.63
N ASP A 314 9.88 7.04 -2.51
CA ASP A 314 10.34 8.10 -3.40
C ASP A 314 10.69 7.60 -4.80
N LEU A 315 11.23 6.39 -4.95
CA LEU A 315 11.42 5.76 -6.27
C LEU A 315 10.08 5.44 -6.93
N VAL A 316 9.07 5.03 -6.16
CA VAL A 316 7.70 4.84 -6.68
C VAL A 316 7.09 6.17 -7.11
N ALA A 317 7.23 7.23 -6.30
CA ALA A 317 6.75 8.57 -6.66
C ALA A 317 7.44 9.07 -7.94
N ASN A 318 8.75 8.88 -8.07
CA ASN A 318 9.49 9.20 -9.29
C ASN A 318 8.97 8.43 -10.51
N SER A 319 8.66 7.14 -10.36
CA SER A 319 8.05 6.32 -11.42
C SER A 319 6.71 6.90 -11.88
N ILE A 320 5.88 7.39 -10.96
CA ILE A 320 4.61 8.05 -11.27
C ILE A 320 4.84 9.38 -11.99
N MET A 321 5.83 10.17 -11.58
CA MET A 321 6.18 11.45 -12.23
C MET A 321 6.63 11.25 -13.69
N LEU A 322 7.50 10.26 -13.94
CA LEU A 322 7.93 9.91 -15.30
C LEU A 322 6.77 9.41 -16.15
N ALA A 323 5.93 8.53 -15.60
CA ALA A 323 4.74 8.00 -16.26
C ALA A 323 3.72 9.09 -16.61
N ALA A 324 3.52 10.06 -15.71
CA ALA A 324 2.65 11.22 -15.93
C ALA A 324 3.16 12.09 -17.08
N ALA A 325 4.45 12.40 -17.07
CA ALA A 325 5.08 13.22 -18.10
C ALA A 325 5.02 12.56 -19.48
N GLU A 326 5.25 11.24 -19.57
CA GLU A 326 5.08 10.48 -20.80
C GLU A 326 3.63 10.46 -21.27
N ALA A 327 2.67 10.23 -20.37
CA ALA A 327 1.27 10.16 -20.72
C ALA A 327 0.70 11.48 -21.28
N LEU A 328 1.29 12.62 -20.91
CA LEU A 328 0.92 13.96 -21.38
C LEU A 328 1.61 14.37 -22.69
N GLN A 329 2.79 13.82 -22.99
CA GLN A 329 3.59 14.22 -24.16
C GLN A 329 3.50 13.23 -25.32
N ASP A 330 3.27 11.94 -25.04
CA ASP A 330 3.20 10.91 -26.06
C ASP A 330 1.77 10.65 -26.55
N LYS A 331 1.67 9.93 -27.67
CA LYS A 331 0.40 9.40 -28.16
C LYS A 331 -0.28 8.51 -27.11
N PRO A 332 -1.63 8.47 -27.11
CA PRO A 332 -2.40 7.56 -26.26
C PRO A 332 -1.96 6.10 -26.44
N ALA A 333 -1.63 5.44 -25.33
CA ALA A 333 -1.27 4.03 -25.29
C ALA A 333 -1.58 3.42 -23.91
N LEU A 334 -1.69 2.09 -23.88
CA LEU A 334 -1.62 1.31 -22.64
C LEU A 334 -0.16 1.07 -22.29
N ARG A 335 0.24 1.51 -21.09
CA ARG A 335 1.58 1.34 -20.54
C ARG A 335 1.49 0.64 -19.20
N ILE A 336 2.44 -0.24 -18.91
CA ILE A 336 2.52 -0.95 -17.63
C ILE A 336 3.97 -0.81 -17.18
N TYR A 337 4.18 -0.31 -15.97
CA TYR A 337 5.49 -0.14 -15.36
C TYR A 337 5.55 -0.82 -14.01
N GLN A 338 6.66 -1.49 -13.69
CA GLN A 338 6.89 -2.13 -12.40
C GLN A 338 7.97 -1.38 -11.63
N ALA A 339 7.62 -0.82 -10.48
CA ALA A 339 8.57 -0.23 -9.53
C ALA A 339 8.97 -1.31 -8.52
N CYS A 340 10.02 -2.06 -8.86
CA CYS A 340 10.48 -3.24 -8.13
C CYS A 340 12.01 -3.35 -8.13
N THR A 341 12.56 -4.21 -7.28
CA THR A 341 14.01 -4.40 -7.09
C THR A 341 14.51 -5.78 -7.54
N GLY A 342 13.62 -6.76 -7.70
CA GLY A 342 13.98 -8.17 -7.76
C GLY A 342 14.90 -8.58 -8.92
N SER A 343 14.79 -7.93 -10.08
CA SER A 343 15.66 -8.19 -11.24
C SER A 343 16.91 -7.30 -11.29
N SER A 344 16.88 -6.14 -10.62
CA SER A 344 17.88 -5.07 -10.78
C SER A 344 18.82 -4.95 -9.58
N ASN A 345 18.29 -5.10 -8.37
CA ASN A 345 19.05 -5.08 -7.12
C ASN A 345 18.38 -6.03 -6.10
N PRO A 346 18.42 -7.36 -6.30
CA PRO A 346 17.70 -8.31 -5.47
C PRO A 346 18.22 -8.35 -4.02
N VAL A 347 17.30 -8.49 -3.07
CA VAL A 347 17.60 -8.85 -1.68
C VAL A 347 16.83 -10.09 -1.27
N THR A 348 17.52 -11.05 -0.66
CA THR A 348 16.86 -12.26 -0.15
C THR A 348 16.24 -11.99 1.22
N LEU A 349 15.17 -12.72 1.55
CA LEU A 349 14.55 -12.59 2.86
C LEU A 349 15.54 -12.87 4.00
N ARG A 350 16.41 -13.88 3.86
CA ARG A 350 17.48 -14.14 4.84
C ARG A 350 18.36 -12.91 5.04
N ARG A 351 18.76 -12.25 3.95
CA ARG A 351 19.60 -11.06 4.03
C ARG A 351 18.91 -9.92 4.77
N VAL A 352 17.63 -9.66 4.50
CA VAL A 352 16.83 -8.66 5.24
C VAL A 352 16.82 -8.98 6.74
N ILE A 353 16.52 -10.24 7.07
CA ILE A 353 16.43 -10.70 8.47
C ILE A 353 17.79 -10.55 9.18
N ASP A 354 18.88 -10.95 8.56
CA ASP A 354 20.22 -10.87 9.15
C ASP A 354 20.64 -9.42 9.40
N LEU A 355 20.32 -8.51 8.46
CA LEU A 355 20.60 -7.08 8.59
C LEU A 355 19.81 -6.44 9.73
N ILE A 356 18.49 -6.64 9.76
CA ILE A 356 17.63 -6.09 10.81
C ILE A 356 17.98 -6.67 12.18
N GLN A 357 18.18 -7.98 12.30
CA GLN A 357 18.58 -8.60 13.58
C GLN A 357 19.94 -8.12 14.04
N GLY A 358 20.93 -8.07 13.15
CA GLY A 358 22.27 -7.60 13.49
C GLY A 358 22.27 -6.13 13.92
N GLU A 359 21.43 -5.30 13.32
CA GLU A 359 21.26 -3.91 13.76
C GLU A 359 20.54 -3.81 15.09
N SER A 360 19.48 -4.59 15.27
CA SER A 360 18.72 -4.64 16.52
C SER A 360 19.62 -5.06 17.70
N GLN A 361 20.45 -6.10 17.53
CA GLN A 361 21.33 -6.58 18.60
C GLN A 361 22.39 -5.55 18.99
N ARG A 362 22.94 -4.81 18.02
CA ARG A 362 24.02 -3.83 18.26
C ARG A 362 23.50 -2.49 18.74
N ASN A 363 22.39 -2.01 18.19
CA ASN A 363 21.97 -0.61 18.29
C ASN A 363 20.53 -0.41 18.79
N TRP A 364 19.86 -1.43 19.36
CA TRP A 364 18.45 -1.31 19.83
C TRP A 364 18.17 -0.06 20.69
N ARG A 365 19.15 0.40 21.48
CA ARG A 365 19.04 1.59 22.35
C ARG A 365 18.80 2.89 21.57
N GLN A 366 19.22 2.95 20.31
CA GLN A 366 18.98 4.12 19.44
C GLN A 366 17.53 4.18 18.94
N TYR A 367 16.78 3.09 19.08
CA TYR A 367 15.42 2.94 18.58
C TYR A 367 14.43 2.75 19.73
N GLU A 368 14.41 3.68 20.68
CA GLU A 368 13.61 3.62 21.92
C GLU A 368 12.09 3.42 21.70
N ARG A 369 11.56 3.89 20.56
CA ARG A 369 10.15 3.72 20.23
C ARG A 369 9.90 2.35 19.63
N LEU A 370 10.89 1.72 19.01
CA LEU A 370 10.80 0.38 18.41
C LEU A 370 11.16 -0.74 19.41
N PHE A 371 12.21 -0.58 20.22
CA PHE A 371 12.66 -1.55 21.21
C PHE A 371 12.45 -1.03 22.63
N TYR A 372 11.66 -1.76 23.42
CA TYR A 372 11.44 -1.44 24.84
C TYR A 372 12.38 -2.16 25.79
N ARG A 373 13.10 -3.17 25.29
CA ARG A 373 14.10 -3.97 25.98
C ARG A 373 15.07 -4.54 24.96
N ALA A 374 16.21 -5.03 25.43
CA ALA A 374 17.18 -5.72 24.58
C ALA A 374 16.51 -6.94 23.88
N PRO A 375 16.82 -7.18 22.59
CA PRO A 375 16.36 -8.39 21.91
C PRO A 375 17.15 -9.60 22.43
N GLU A 376 16.52 -10.44 23.25
CA GLU A 376 17.14 -11.62 23.89
C GLU A 376 17.25 -12.84 22.97
N HIS A 377 16.45 -12.88 21.90
CA HIS A 377 16.35 -14.02 21.00
C HIS A 377 16.45 -13.59 19.54
N GLY A 378 17.03 -14.46 18.70
CA GLY A 378 17.00 -14.29 17.26
C GLY A 378 15.63 -14.62 16.65
N PHE A 379 15.36 -14.08 15.48
CA PHE A 379 14.16 -14.38 14.69
C PHE A 379 14.44 -15.50 13.70
N ARG A 380 13.68 -16.59 13.77
CA ARG A 380 13.90 -17.82 13.00
C ARG A 380 12.85 -17.98 11.89
N VAL A 381 13.27 -18.16 10.65
CA VAL A 381 12.34 -18.56 9.59
C VAL A 381 12.26 -20.06 9.45
N VAL A 382 11.06 -20.58 9.30
CA VAL A 382 10.79 -22.02 9.17
C VAL A 382 9.90 -22.29 7.96
N SER A 383 9.87 -23.54 7.49
CA SER A 383 8.93 -23.94 6.44
C SER A 383 7.49 -23.89 6.96
N ARG A 384 6.52 -23.68 6.05
CA ARG A 384 5.09 -23.61 6.43
C ARG A 384 4.59 -24.83 7.20
N PRO A 385 4.94 -26.09 6.84
CA PRO A 385 4.53 -27.26 7.63
C PRO A 385 5.08 -27.23 9.06
N VAL A 386 6.37 -26.88 9.21
CA VAL A 386 7.02 -26.76 10.54
C VAL A 386 6.38 -25.64 11.35
N PHE A 387 6.10 -24.49 10.72
CA PHE A 387 5.38 -23.40 11.37
C PHE A 387 4.02 -23.83 11.94
N LEU A 388 3.21 -24.53 11.15
CA LEU A 388 1.89 -25.01 11.57
C LEU A 388 1.99 -26.02 12.71
N LEU A 389 3.01 -26.90 12.69
CA LEU A 389 3.29 -27.84 13.78
C LEU A 389 3.65 -27.09 15.08
N MET A 390 4.58 -26.14 15.00
CA MET A 390 4.99 -25.31 16.14
C MET A 390 3.81 -24.52 16.71
N LEU A 391 2.99 -23.92 15.85
CA LEU A 391 1.82 -23.16 16.27
C LEU A 391 0.79 -24.04 17.00
N ARG A 392 0.55 -25.27 16.53
CA ARG A 392 -0.30 -26.25 17.20
C ARG A 392 0.25 -26.62 18.58
N ALA A 393 1.55 -26.95 18.65
CA ALA A 393 2.21 -27.30 19.91
C ALA A 393 2.12 -26.15 20.93
N MET A 394 2.38 -24.91 20.51
CA MET A 394 2.29 -23.76 21.39
C MET A 394 0.85 -23.44 21.82
N ARG A 395 -0.15 -23.63 20.95
CA ARG A 395 -1.57 -23.50 21.33
C ARG A 395 -1.96 -24.49 22.41
N LEU A 396 -1.55 -25.76 22.28
CA LEU A 396 -1.81 -26.79 23.30
C LEU A 396 -1.15 -26.40 24.63
N ALA A 397 0.11 -25.97 24.60
CA ALA A 397 0.82 -25.49 25.79
C ALA A 397 0.15 -24.25 26.42
N ALA A 398 -0.31 -23.30 25.60
CA ALA A 398 -0.95 -22.08 26.07
C ALA A 398 -2.36 -22.34 26.64
N LEU A 399 -3.12 -23.28 26.09
CA LEU A 399 -4.41 -23.72 26.65
C LEU A 399 -4.23 -24.37 28.02
N GLY A 400 -3.25 -25.28 28.16
CA GLY A 400 -2.92 -25.88 29.45
C GLY A 400 -2.52 -24.83 30.50
N TRP A 401 -1.68 -23.86 30.11
CA TRP A 401 -1.26 -22.77 30.99
C TRP A 401 -2.38 -21.76 31.31
N SER A 402 -3.25 -21.48 30.36
CA SER A 402 -4.39 -20.58 30.56
C SER A 402 -5.41 -21.20 31.50
N GLY A 403 -5.67 -22.51 31.42
CA GLY A 403 -6.53 -23.21 32.38
C GLY A 403 -6.02 -23.07 33.81
N VAL A 404 -4.71 -23.22 34.02
CA VAL A 404 -4.05 -23.00 35.32
C VAL A 404 -4.16 -21.55 35.80
N ARG A 405 -3.98 -20.56 34.91
CA ARG A 405 -4.10 -19.14 35.28
C ARG A 405 -5.53 -18.73 35.63
N THR A 406 -6.52 -19.22 34.88
CA THR A 406 -7.93 -18.96 35.17
C THR A 406 -8.33 -19.57 36.52
N LEU A 407 -7.81 -20.76 36.86
CA LEU A 407 -7.97 -21.36 38.20
C LEU A 407 -7.32 -20.53 39.31
N LEU A 408 -6.25 -19.78 39.00
CA LEU A 408 -5.57 -18.86 39.91
C LEU A 408 -6.10 -17.42 39.88
N GLY A 409 -7.24 -17.16 39.20
CA GLY A 409 -7.85 -15.83 39.12
C GLY A 409 -7.10 -14.81 38.27
N ALA A 410 -6.07 -15.23 37.52
CA ALA A 410 -5.34 -14.36 36.61
C ALA A 410 -5.97 -14.39 35.20
N GLY A 411 -6.21 -13.22 34.59
CA GLY A 411 -6.77 -13.10 33.24
C GLY A 411 -5.91 -13.72 32.12
N GLU A 412 -6.33 -13.54 30.85
CA GLU A 412 -5.70 -14.15 29.66
C GLU A 412 -4.16 -14.03 29.65
N SER A 413 -3.48 -15.09 29.22
CA SER A 413 -2.02 -15.17 29.20
C SER A 413 -1.42 -14.31 28.06
N PRO A 414 -0.39 -13.48 28.33
CA PRO A 414 0.35 -12.76 27.28
C PRO A 414 0.93 -13.67 26.18
N ARG A 415 1.18 -14.96 26.49
CA ARG A 415 1.60 -15.96 25.50
C ARG A 415 0.51 -16.26 24.47
N LEU A 416 -0.75 -16.20 24.86
CA LEU A 416 -1.89 -16.46 23.99
C LEU A 416 -2.10 -15.29 23.00
N GLU A 417 -1.90 -14.05 23.46
CA GLU A 417 -1.91 -12.86 22.60
C GLU A 417 -0.75 -12.90 21.58
N ALA A 418 0.48 -13.18 22.03
CA ALA A 418 1.65 -13.34 21.16
C ALA A 418 1.41 -14.42 20.09
N LEU A 419 0.75 -15.53 20.45
CA LEU A 419 0.35 -16.58 19.51
C LEU A 419 -0.67 -16.11 18.48
N ARG A 420 -1.71 -15.38 18.91
CA ARG A 420 -2.70 -14.79 18.00
C ARG A 420 -2.05 -13.81 17.02
N THR A 421 -1.16 -12.94 17.50
CA THR A 421 -0.38 -12.02 16.64
C THR A 421 0.48 -12.78 15.64
N THR A 422 1.25 -13.77 16.09
CA THR A 422 2.12 -14.59 15.23
C THR A 422 1.33 -15.29 14.14
N GLN A 423 0.17 -15.87 14.48
CA GLN A 423 -0.70 -16.51 13.52
C GLN A 423 -1.29 -15.52 12.51
N LEU A 424 -1.77 -14.35 12.97
CA LEU A 424 -2.34 -13.33 12.10
C LEU A 424 -1.30 -12.85 11.08
N LEU A 425 -0.10 -12.49 11.54
CA LEU A 425 0.99 -12.07 10.66
C LEU A 425 1.36 -13.17 9.66
N ALA A 426 1.43 -14.43 10.10
CA ALA A 426 1.75 -15.56 9.23
C ALA A 426 0.67 -15.80 8.17
N LEU A 427 -0.61 -15.75 8.54
CA LEU A 427 -1.71 -15.90 7.61
C LEU A 427 -1.74 -14.76 6.58
N THR A 428 -1.49 -13.52 7.02
CA THR A 428 -1.55 -12.35 6.15
C THR A 428 -0.31 -12.21 5.25
N PHE A 429 0.89 -12.56 5.74
CA PHE A 429 2.15 -12.16 5.08
C PHE A 429 3.03 -13.33 4.59
N SER A 430 2.63 -14.59 4.81
CA SER A 430 3.44 -15.75 4.36
C SER A 430 3.61 -15.85 2.84
N PHE A 431 2.69 -15.27 2.05
CA PHE A 431 2.82 -15.25 0.60
C PHE A 431 3.95 -14.32 0.12
N TYR A 432 4.00 -13.11 0.68
CA TYR A 432 5.00 -12.09 0.38
C TYR A 432 6.42 -12.47 0.81
N THR A 433 6.54 -13.45 1.70
CA THR A 433 7.82 -13.98 2.20
C THR A 433 8.20 -15.33 1.57
N ALA A 434 7.46 -15.76 0.54
CA ALA A 434 7.74 -16.94 -0.25
C ALA A 434 7.27 -16.85 -1.72
N PRO A 435 7.40 -15.70 -2.42
CA PRO A 435 7.06 -15.63 -3.84
C PRO A 435 7.98 -16.58 -4.62
N ARG A 436 7.47 -17.14 -5.71
CA ARG A 436 8.24 -18.03 -6.62
C ARG A 436 8.54 -17.33 -7.94
N TYR A 437 8.66 -16.02 -7.91
CA TYR A 437 8.86 -15.17 -9.07
C TYR A 437 9.74 -13.98 -8.75
N VAL A 438 10.34 -13.43 -9.81
CA VAL A 438 11.18 -12.24 -9.79
C VAL A 438 10.53 -11.18 -10.67
N PHE A 439 10.34 -9.97 -10.14
CA PHE A 439 9.76 -8.87 -10.91
C PHE A 439 10.81 -8.15 -11.78
N HIS A 440 10.46 -7.93 -13.04
CA HIS A 440 11.27 -7.21 -14.01
C HIS A 440 10.74 -5.79 -14.27
N ASN A 441 11.63 -4.80 -14.32
CA ASN A 441 11.29 -3.39 -14.55
C ASN A 441 11.92 -2.83 -15.84
N ASP A 442 12.14 -3.68 -16.84
CA ASP A 442 12.85 -3.34 -18.08
C ASP A 442 12.23 -2.14 -18.82
N ARG A 443 10.90 -2.03 -18.87
CA ARG A 443 10.17 -0.93 -19.50
C ARG A 443 10.24 0.35 -18.68
N LEU A 444 10.18 0.28 -17.35
CA LEU A 444 10.38 1.46 -16.49
C LEU A 444 11.80 2.02 -16.65
N GLN A 445 12.81 1.14 -16.71
CA GLN A 445 14.20 1.56 -16.98
C GLN A 445 14.35 2.15 -18.38
N ALA A 446 13.69 1.55 -19.39
CA ALA A 446 13.66 2.11 -20.74
C ALA A 446 12.98 3.49 -20.78
N LEU A 447 11.88 3.69 -20.03
CA LEU A 447 11.22 4.97 -19.89
C LEU A 447 12.16 6.02 -19.29
N ALA A 448 12.85 5.71 -18.18
CA ALA A 448 13.77 6.63 -17.54
C ALA A 448 14.88 7.12 -18.48
N ARG A 449 15.37 6.25 -19.39
CA ARG A 449 16.39 6.61 -20.39
C ARG A 449 15.89 7.59 -21.47
N ARG A 450 14.57 7.80 -21.59
CA ARG A 450 13.98 8.79 -22.51
C ARG A 450 14.02 10.22 -21.99
N PHE A 451 14.33 10.41 -20.70
CA PHE A 451 14.44 11.73 -20.08
C PHE A 451 15.89 12.23 -20.10
N GLY A 452 16.06 13.55 -20.10
CA GLY A 452 17.37 14.20 -20.00
C GLY A 452 18.05 13.92 -18.65
N GLU A 453 19.36 14.16 -18.57
CA GLU A 453 20.17 13.86 -17.38
C GLU A 453 19.66 14.51 -16.09
N GLN A 454 19.21 15.78 -16.18
CA GLN A 454 18.66 16.51 -15.03
C GLN A 454 17.41 15.82 -14.46
N ASP A 455 16.49 15.40 -15.32
CA ASP A 455 15.28 14.69 -14.90
C ASP A 455 15.59 13.28 -14.41
N ARG A 456 16.55 12.59 -15.03
CA ARG A 456 17.01 11.27 -14.56
C ARG A 456 17.62 11.35 -13.16
N ALA A 457 18.36 12.42 -12.86
CA ALA A 457 18.89 12.67 -11.52
C ALA A 457 17.77 13.01 -10.52
N ARG A 458 16.85 13.89 -10.91
CA ARG A 458 15.76 14.37 -10.03
C ARG A 458 14.68 13.32 -9.78
N PHE A 459 14.38 12.49 -10.77
CA PHE A 459 13.32 11.49 -10.74
C PHE A 459 13.91 10.09 -10.96
N SER A 460 15.01 9.79 -10.28
CA SER A 460 15.66 8.48 -10.38
C SER A 460 14.70 7.35 -10.02
N VAL A 461 14.72 6.30 -10.83
CA VAL A 461 14.06 5.01 -10.59
C VAL A 461 15.09 3.88 -10.52
N ASP A 462 16.37 4.25 -10.39
CA ASP A 462 17.49 3.31 -10.31
C ASP A 462 17.56 2.71 -8.91
N THR A 463 17.24 1.42 -8.83
CA THR A 463 17.29 0.64 -7.61
C THR A 463 18.70 0.21 -7.24
N GLY A 464 19.68 0.32 -8.15
CA GLY A 464 21.09 0.06 -7.88
C GLY A 464 21.70 1.03 -6.86
N ALA A 465 21.07 2.20 -6.66
CA ALA A 465 21.45 3.16 -5.63
C ALA A 465 21.14 2.69 -4.19
N ILE A 466 20.38 1.61 -4.02
CA ILE A 466 20.02 1.08 -2.69
C ILE A 466 21.20 0.23 -2.16
N ASP A 467 21.95 0.78 -1.22
CA ASP A 467 22.76 -0.05 -0.31
C ASP A 467 21.82 -0.67 0.73
N TRP A 468 21.56 -1.97 0.60
CA TRP A 468 20.61 -2.67 1.47
C TRP A 468 20.97 -2.62 2.95
N ARG A 469 22.25 -2.60 3.30
CA ARG A 469 22.68 -2.51 4.70
C ARG A 469 22.37 -1.12 5.24
N ASP A 470 22.78 -0.09 4.53
CA ASP A 470 22.52 1.29 4.91
C ASP A 470 21.02 1.57 5.00
N TYR A 471 20.29 1.24 3.93
CA TYR A 471 18.88 1.49 3.80
C TYR A 471 18.07 0.78 4.89
N LEU A 472 18.26 -0.54 5.09
CA LEU A 472 17.46 -1.26 6.10
C LEU A 472 17.85 -0.89 7.54
N CYS A 473 19.16 -0.77 7.82
CA CYS A 473 19.63 -0.59 9.20
C CYS A 473 19.60 0.88 9.65
N ARG A 474 20.14 1.81 8.86
CA ARG A 474 20.31 3.21 9.28
C ARG A 474 19.16 4.10 8.83
N VAL A 475 18.61 3.88 7.64
CA VAL A 475 17.54 4.73 7.09
C VAL A 475 16.17 4.26 7.56
N HIS A 476 15.80 3.02 7.26
CA HIS A 476 14.48 2.48 7.46
C HIS A 476 14.16 2.22 8.95
N MET A 477 15.04 1.58 9.71
CA MET A 477 14.80 1.39 11.16
C MET A 477 14.72 2.72 11.93
N ALA A 478 15.57 3.70 11.58
CA ALA A 478 15.49 5.03 12.18
C ALA A 478 14.18 5.73 11.78
N GLY A 479 13.78 5.58 10.52
CA GLY A 479 12.52 6.06 9.98
C GLY A 479 11.29 5.48 10.68
N LEU A 480 11.23 4.16 10.82
CA LEU A 480 10.20 3.42 11.54
C LEU A 480 10.11 3.90 12.99
N ASN A 481 11.25 4.01 13.67
CA ASN A 481 11.32 4.54 15.03
C ASN A 481 10.79 5.98 15.10
N ARG A 482 11.20 6.86 14.19
CA ARG A 482 10.89 8.29 14.23
C ARG A 482 9.46 8.64 13.80
N TYR A 483 9.03 8.13 12.66
CA TYR A 483 7.84 8.61 11.94
C TYR A 483 6.62 7.72 12.13
N ALA A 484 6.79 6.39 12.13
CA ALA A 484 5.65 5.47 12.24
C ALA A 484 5.20 5.26 13.69
N LEU A 485 6.12 5.34 14.66
CA LEU A 485 5.86 5.01 16.05
C LEU A 485 5.74 6.26 16.93
N ARG A 486 4.71 6.27 17.78
CA ARG A 486 4.47 7.33 18.76
C ARG A 486 5.49 7.26 19.91
N PRO A 487 5.87 8.41 20.50
CA PRO A 487 6.66 8.43 21.73
C PRO A 487 5.99 7.65 22.85
N ARG A 488 6.80 7.10 23.74
CA ARG A 488 6.31 6.42 24.95
C ARG A 488 5.75 7.48 25.92
N ALA A 489 4.55 7.27 26.45
CA ALA A 489 4.07 8.06 27.58
C ALA A 489 4.99 7.79 28.80
N PRO A 490 5.44 8.82 29.54
CA PRO A 490 6.22 8.62 30.74
C PRO A 490 5.44 7.72 31.70
N LYS A 491 6.11 6.72 32.29
CA LYS A 491 5.51 5.91 33.34
C LYS A 491 5.25 6.84 34.54
N SER A 492 3.99 7.09 34.89
CA SER A 492 3.66 7.64 36.20
C SER A 492 4.17 6.66 37.28
N VAL A 493 4.81 7.20 38.31
CA VAL A 493 5.43 6.42 39.40
C VAL A 493 4.39 5.76 40.32
N GLU A 494 3.11 6.05 40.13
CA GLU A 494 1.99 5.41 40.84
C GLU A 494 1.05 4.72 39.85
N ALA A 495 1.39 3.48 39.49
CA ALA A 495 0.45 2.47 38.97
C ALA A 495 1.19 1.14 38.73
N THR A 496 1.65 0.50 39.80
CA THR A 496 1.78 -0.97 39.82
C THR A 496 0.39 -1.59 39.83
N ALA A 497 -0.34 -1.49 38.71
CA ALA A 497 -1.50 -2.30 38.28
C ALA A 497 -2.31 -1.55 37.21
N ALA A 498 -1.78 -1.41 35.98
CA ALA A 498 -2.62 -1.11 34.80
C ALA A 498 -1.93 -1.59 33.52
N ALA A 499 -2.58 -2.53 32.82
CA ALA A 499 -2.23 -3.11 31.53
C ALA A 499 -2.16 -2.01 30.44
N ALA A 500 -1.08 -1.92 29.66
CA ALA A 500 -0.91 -2.54 28.33
C ALA A 500 -1.88 -2.04 27.25
N ASP A 501 -1.64 -0.84 26.72
CA ASP A 501 -2.19 -0.38 25.44
C ASP A 501 -1.10 -0.29 24.38
N VAL A 502 -1.22 -1.15 23.36
CA VAL A 502 -0.58 -1.01 22.06
C VAL A 502 -1.56 -0.23 21.19
N PRO A 503 -1.17 0.87 20.50
CA PRO A 503 -2.08 1.56 19.59
C PRO A 503 -2.44 0.62 18.43
N ALA A 504 -3.73 0.35 18.29
CA ALA A 504 -4.32 -0.36 17.16
C ALA A 504 -4.13 0.46 15.88
N ALA A 505 -3.19 0.06 15.04
CA ALA A 505 -3.12 0.42 13.63
C ALA A 505 -2.98 -0.86 12.79
N ALA A 506 -3.93 -1.78 13.00
CA ALA A 506 -4.26 -2.92 12.14
C ALA A 506 -5.44 -3.71 12.76
N ALA A 507 -6.53 -3.01 13.11
CA ALA A 507 -7.81 -3.64 13.53
C ALA A 507 -8.89 -2.57 13.71
N GLU A 508 -9.50 -2.11 12.61
CA GLU A 508 -10.91 -1.71 12.70
C GLU A 508 -11.76 -2.96 12.49
N ALA A 509 -11.94 -3.70 13.58
CA ALA A 509 -13.02 -4.65 13.78
C ALA A 509 -13.14 -4.83 15.29
N LYS A 510 -14.05 -4.07 15.91
CA LYS A 510 -14.47 -4.31 17.29
C LYS A 510 -14.99 -5.75 17.37
N ALA A 511 -14.31 -6.59 18.14
CA ALA A 511 -14.82 -7.86 18.61
C ALA A 511 -14.61 -7.91 20.12
N ALA A 512 -15.71 -7.81 20.85
CA ALA A 512 -15.81 -8.18 22.27
C ALA A 512 -16.30 -9.65 22.36
N PRO A 513 -16.23 -10.30 23.53
CA PRO A 513 -15.65 -11.64 23.67
C PRO A 513 -16.58 -12.78 23.23
N ILE A 514 -15.98 -13.77 22.57
CA ILE A 514 -16.59 -15.09 22.35
C ILE A 514 -16.56 -15.83 23.69
N LYS A 515 -17.72 -16.06 24.31
CA LYS A 515 -17.90 -17.14 25.29
C LYS A 515 -18.12 -18.43 24.50
N ILE A 516 -17.14 -19.33 24.64
CA ILE A 516 -17.06 -20.77 24.32
C ILE A 516 -17.81 -21.22 23.06
#